data_AF-A0A5S3SHK3-F1
#
_entry.id   AF-A0A5S3SHK3-F1
#
_cell.length_a   1.000
_cell.length_b   1.000
_cell.length_c   1.000
_cell.angle_alpha   90.00
_cell.angle_beta   90.00
_cell.angle_gamma   90.00
#
_symmetry.space_group_name_H-M   'P 1'
#
loop_
_entity.id
_entity.type
_entity.pdbx_description
1 polymer ?
#
loop_
_entity_poly.entity_id
_entity_poly.type
_entity_poly.pdbx_seq_one_letter_code
_entity_poly.pdbx_strand_id
1 'polypeptide(L)'
;MVCINITNLTLQDVASFTLKNNPSKQFKEKWGDDYVSRAMQLWRGVKECYSKREVCNFTVQELLFAMSYEYAVAPYSSENNDAIEFYRWCFENLNKNKDR
;
A
#
# COMPACT_ATOMS: atom_id res chain seq x y z
N MET A 1 12.79 -6.16 10.59
CA MET A 1 11.88 -5.50 9.62
C MET A 1 12.60 -5.48 8.27
N VAL A 2 11.93 -5.83 7.17
CA VAL A 2 12.58 -6.25 5.91
C VAL A 2 13.20 -5.06 5.15
N CYS A 3 14.49 -5.16 4.80
CA CYS A 3 15.14 -4.28 3.85
C CYS A 3 14.80 -4.78 2.44
N ILE A 4 13.79 -4.20 1.81
CA ILE A 4 13.45 -4.55 0.43
C ILE A 4 14.34 -3.76 -0.51
N ASN A 5 15.01 -4.46 -1.42
CA ASN A 5 15.77 -3.84 -2.49
C ASN A 5 14.77 -3.22 -3.48
N ILE A 6 14.46 -1.95 -3.25
CA ILE A 6 13.49 -1.20 -4.05
C ILE A 6 13.93 -1.07 -5.51
N THR A 7 15.23 -1.05 -5.79
CA THR A 7 15.79 -0.87 -7.15
C THR A 7 15.31 -1.97 -8.10
N ASN A 8 15.37 -3.23 -7.66
CA ASN A 8 14.99 -4.42 -8.44
C ASN A 8 13.70 -5.06 -7.92
N LEU A 9 12.75 -4.24 -7.46
CA LEU A 9 11.50 -4.73 -6.89
C LEU A 9 10.72 -5.58 -7.90
N THR A 10 10.36 -6.80 -7.50
CA THR A 10 9.51 -7.69 -8.30
C THR A 10 8.11 -7.83 -7.70
N LEU A 11 7.15 -8.30 -8.50
CA LEU A 11 5.81 -8.62 -8.00
C LEU A 11 5.83 -9.77 -6.97
N GLN A 12 6.81 -10.69 -7.05
CA GLN A 12 6.98 -11.75 -6.07
C GLN A 12 7.42 -11.20 -4.70
N ASP A 13 8.30 -10.18 -4.71
CA ASP A 13 8.70 -9.49 -3.48
C ASP A 13 7.49 -8.77 -2.86
N VAL A 14 6.71 -8.08 -3.69
CA VAL A 14 5.47 -7.41 -3.26
C VAL A 14 4.50 -8.42 -2.66
N ALA A 15 4.23 -9.54 -3.34
CA ALA A 15 3.33 -10.59 -2.87
C ALA A 15 3.77 -11.15 -1.51
N SER A 16 5.04 -11.51 -1.39
CA SER A 16 5.61 -12.05 -0.15
C SER A 16 5.53 -11.05 0.99
N PHE A 17 5.78 -9.77 0.69
CA PHE A 17 5.72 -8.69 1.67
C PHE A 17 4.29 -8.39 2.12
N THR A 18 3.35 -8.23 1.20
CA THR A 18 1.95 -7.91 1.53
C THR A 18 1.31 -9.06 2.28
N LEU A 19 1.61 -10.32 1.96
CA LEU A 19 1.15 -11.48 2.73
C LEU A 19 1.63 -11.44 4.19
N LYS A 20 2.90 -11.07 4.42
CA LYS A 20 3.50 -11.06 5.76
C LYS A 20 3.07 -9.87 6.62
N ASN A 21 2.80 -8.71 6.00
CA ASN A 21 2.58 -7.45 6.71
C ASN A 21 1.16 -6.93 6.56
N ASN A 22 0.21 -7.75 6.11
CA ASN A 22 -1.17 -7.33 5.85
C ASN A 22 -1.90 -6.89 7.14
N PRO A 23 -2.28 -5.61 7.29
CA PRO A 23 -2.98 -5.15 8.48
C PRO A 23 -4.51 -5.23 8.33
N SER A 24 -5.04 -5.83 7.25
CA SER A 24 -6.48 -5.82 6.93
C SER A 24 -7.36 -6.31 8.07
N LYS A 25 -6.91 -7.28 8.87
CA LYS A 25 -7.66 -7.77 10.04
C LYS A 25 -7.89 -6.65 11.07
N GLN A 26 -6.85 -5.89 11.40
CA GLN A 26 -6.91 -4.80 12.39
C GLN A 26 -7.81 -3.67 11.89
N PHE A 27 -7.71 -3.34 10.61
CA PHE A 27 -8.58 -2.33 9.99
C PHE A 27 -10.04 -2.79 9.91
N LYS A 28 -10.30 -4.08 9.65
CA LYS A 28 -11.65 -4.65 9.69
C LYS A 28 -12.27 -4.59 11.08
N GLU A 29 -11.49 -4.93 12.11
CA GLU A 29 -11.93 -4.82 13.51
C GLU A 29 -12.19 -3.35 13.90
N LYS A 30 -11.35 -2.42 13.44
CA LYS A 30 -11.49 -0.98 13.73
C LYS A 30 -12.68 -0.33 13.02
N TRP A 31 -12.93 -0.69 11.77
CA TRP A 31 -13.93 -0.02 10.93
C TRP A 31 -15.29 -0.71 10.93
N GLY A 32 -15.36 -1.99 11.29
CA GLY A 32 -16.62 -2.73 11.36
C GLY A 32 -17.37 -2.70 10.02
N ASP A 33 -18.64 -2.29 10.07
CA ASP A 33 -19.52 -2.24 8.91
C ASP A 33 -19.07 -1.23 7.84
N ASP A 34 -18.31 -0.20 8.24
CA ASP A 34 -17.73 0.79 7.32
C ASP A 34 -16.47 0.28 6.60
N TYR A 35 -16.04 -0.97 6.83
CA TYR A 35 -14.74 -1.46 6.34
C TYR A 35 -14.55 -1.24 4.85
N VAL A 36 -15.55 -1.58 4.03
CA VAL A 36 -15.44 -1.50 2.57
C VAL A 36 -15.30 -0.05 2.09
N SER A 37 -16.12 0.86 2.62
CA SER A 37 -16.12 2.27 2.21
C SER A 37 -14.81 2.95 2.65
N ARG A 38 -14.36 2.71 3.89
CA ARG A 38 -13.11 3.28 4.43
C ARG A 38 -11.87 2.68 3.78
N ALA A 39 -11.88 1.38 3.46
CA ALA A 39 -10.79 0.75 2.73
C ALA A 39 -10.60 1.39 1.35
N MET A 40 -11.70 1.57 0.61
CA MET A 40 -11.68 2.20 -0.71
C MET A 40 -11.25 3.67 -0.63
N GLN A 41 -11.73 4.42 0.36
CA GLN A 41 -11.32 5.82 0.58
C GLN A 41 -9.82 5.93 0.90
N LEU A 42 -9.31 5.09 1.81
CA LEU A 42 -7.90 5.09 2.16
C LEU A 42 -7.03 4.74 0.95
N TRP A 43 -7.36 3.66 0.25
CA TRP A 43 -6.64 3.24 -0.95
C TRP A 43 -6.62 4.33 -2.03
N ARG A 44 -7.78 4.94 -2.33
CA ARG A 44 -7.86 6.06 -3.28
C ARG A 44 -7.04 7.27 -2.84
N GLY A 45 -7.07 7.62 -1.55
CA GLY A 45 -6.26 8.71 -1.01
C GLY A 45 -4.75 8.47 -1.18
N VAL A 46 -4.29 7.23 -0.98
CA VAL A 46 -2.88 6.87 -1.21
C VAL A 46 -2.54 6.90 -2.71
N LYS A 47 -3.43 6.43 -3.59
CA LYS A 47 -3.24 6.48 -5.05
C LYS A 47 -3.22 7.91 -5.59
N GLU A 48 -4.07 8.78 -5.07
CA GLU A 48 -4.09 10.21 -5.42
C GLU A 48 -2.82 10.92 -4.96
N CYS A 49 -2.35 10.61 -3.75
CA CYS A 49 -1.06 11.11 -3.28
C CYS A 49 0.10 10.67 -4.19
N TYR A 50 0.13 9.38 -4.54
CA TYR A 50 1.11 8.83 -5.47
C TYR A 50 1.09 9.56 -6.82
N SER A 51 -0.09 9.79 -7.40
CA SER A 51 -0.22 10.44 -8.71
C SER A 51 0.23 11.90 -8.70
N LYS A 52 0.01 12.61 -7.59
CA LYS A 52 0.45 14.01 -7.41
C LYS A 52 1.91 14.14 -6.96
N ARG A 53 2.56 13.03 -6.56
CA ARG A 53 3.92 12.99 -5.98
C ARG A 53 4.08 13.95 -4.78
N GLU A 54 3.02 14.16 -4.02
CA GLU A 54 2.99 15.04 -2.84
C GLU A 54 3.56 14.36 -1.59
N VAL A 55 3.92 15.16 -0.58
CA VAL A 55 4.27 14.65 0.75
C VAL A 55 2.98 14.29 1.46
N CYS A 56 2.78 13.01 1.75
CA CYS A 56 1.57 12.54 2.43
C CYS A 56 1.88 11.97 3.80
N ASN A 57 1.04 12.35 4.76
CA ASN A 57 1.16 11.96 6.17
C ASN A 57 0.36 10.68 6.44
N PHE A 58 0.62 9.63 5.65
CA PHE A 58 0.08 8.31 5.95
C PHE A 58 0.95 7.60 6.98
N THR A 59 0.30 6.92 7.92
CA THR A 59 0.97 6.03 8.86
C THR A 59 1.54 4.81 8.13
N VAL A 60 2.52 4.14 8.76
CA VAL A 60 3.05 2.87 8.27
C VAL A 60 1.93 1.84 8.03
N GLN A 61 0.97 1.74 8.96
CA GLN A 61 -0.14 0.78 8.84
C GLN A 61 -1.07 1.11 7.66
N GLU A 62 -1.32 2.38 7.39
CA GLU A 62 -2.14 2.81 6.25
C GLU A 62 -1.47 2.53 4.90
N LEU A 63 -0.16 2.75 4.81
CA LEU A 63 0.61 2.40 3.60
C LEU A 63 0.64 0.89 3.38
N LEU A 64 0.88 0.11 4.44
CA LEU A 64 0.83 -1.36 4.35
C LEU A 64 -0.56 -1.85 3.92
N PHE A 65 -1.62 -1.24 4.46
CA PHE A 65 -2.99 -1.55 4.05
C PHE A 65 -3.22 -1.25 2.56
N ALA A 66 -2.85 -0.05 2.09
CA ALA A 66 -3.06 0.34 0.70
C ALA A 66 -2.31 -0.57 -0.28
N MET A 67 -1.10 -1.02 0.07
CA MET A 67 -0.36 -2.00 -0.73
C MET A 67 -1.06 -3.36 -0.77
N SER A 68 -1.53 -3.87 0.38
CA SER A 68 -2.29 -5.11 0.43
C SER A 68 -3.61 -5.03 -0.34
N TYR A 69 -4.28 -3.88 -0.28
CA TYR A 69 -5.53 -3.62 -1.01
C TYR A 69 -5.27 -3.56 -2.51
N GLU A 70 -4.31 -2.75 -2.97
CA GLU A 70 -3.89 -2.69 -4.38
C GLU A 70 -3.58 -4.09 -4.90
N TYR A 71 -2.80 -4.89 -4.17
CA TYR A 71 -2.43 -6.23 -4.62
C TYR A 71 -3.65 -7.15 -4.82
N ALA A 72 -4.67 -7.01 -3.97
CA ALA A 72 -5.90 -7.78 -4.07
C ALA A 72 -6.83 -7.31 -5.21
N VAL A 73 -6.86 -6.02 -5.52
CA VAL A 73 -7.81 -5.44 -6.49
C VAL A 73 -7.21 -5.18 -7.88
N ALA A 74 -5.91 -4.92 -7.96
CA ALA A 74 -5.21 -4.54 -9.19
C ALA A 74 -5.41 -5.52 -10.35
N PRO A 75 -5.38 -6.87 -10.15
CA PRO A 75 -5.66 -7.83 -11.23
C PRO A 75 -7.05 -7.67 -11.89
N TYR A 76 -7.98 -7.02 -11.20
CA TYR A 76 -9.35 -6.79 -11.67
C TYR A 76 -9.56 -5.37 -12.20
N SER A 77 -8.53 -4.50 -12.18
CA SER A 77 -8.62 -3.13 -12.68
C SER A 77 -8.01 -3.01 -14.09
N SER A 78 -8.65 -2.22 -14.96
CA SER A 78 -8.16 -1.94 -16.32
C SER A 78 -7.01 -0.91 -16.37
N GLU A 79 -6.59 -0.36 -15.23
CA GLU A 79 -5.63 0.76 -15.12
C GLU A 79 -4.20 0.29 -14.79
N ASN A 80 -3.92 -1.01 -14.94
CA ASN A 80 -2.84 -1.68 -14.21
C ASN A 80 -1.44 -1.63 -14.87
N ASN A 81 -1.18 -0.69 -15.78
CA ASN A 81 0.07 -0.69 -16.56
C ASN A 81 1.34 -0.35 -15.74
N ASP A 82 1.23 0.14 -14.50
CA ASP A 82 2.39 0.57 -13.69
C ASP A 82 2.27 0.28 -12.17
N ALA A 83 1.64 -0.83 -11.79
CA ALA A 83 1.48 -1.18 -10.36
C ALA A 83 2.83 -1.29 -9.60
N ILE A 84 3.89 -1.72 -10.28
CA ILE A 84 5.21 -1.87 -9.64
C ILE A 84 5.78 -0.53 -9.14
N GLU A 85 5.54 0.56 -9.87
CA GLU A 85 5.99 1.90 -9.49
C GLU A 85 5.21 2.46 -8.30
N PHE A 86 3.93 2.12 -8.19
CA PHE A 86 3.14 2.40 -7.00
C PHE A 86 3.73 1.71 -5.76
N TYR A 87 4.06 0.41 -5.85
CA TYR A 87 4.67 -0.31 -4.73
C TYR A 87 6.05 0.23 -4.37
N ARG A 88 6.88 0.56 -5.38
CA ARG A 88 8.19 1.18 -5.17
C ARG A 88 8.06 2.48 -4.37
N TRP A 89 7.15 3.37 -4.78
CA TRP A 89 6.87 4.61 -4.05
C TRP A 89 6.38 4.36 -2.62
N CYS A 90 5.51 3.36 -2.41
CA CYS A 90 5.09 2.98 -1.05
C CYS A 90 6.28 2.54 -0.18
N PHE A 91 7.18 1.71 -0.71
CA PHE A 91 8.37 1.27 0.02
C PHE A 91 9.33 2.41 0.36
N GLU A 92 9.50 3.39 -0.54
CA GLU A 92 10.30 4.59 -0.25
C GLU A 92 9.71 5.38 0.92
N ASN A 93 8.39 5.56 0.97
CA ASN A 93 7.72 6.26 2.07
C ASN A 93 7.74 5.45 3.39
N LEU A 94 7.65 4.13 3.31
CA LEU A 94 7.84 3.25 4.48
C LEU A 94 9.25 3.36 5.05
N ASN A 95 10.28 3.50 4.20
CA ASN A 95 11.66 3.69 4.65
C ASN A 95 11.88 5.08 5.28
N LYS A 96 11.31 6.15 4.70
CA LYS A 96 11.39 7.51 5.27
C LYS A 96 10.75 7.62 6.66
N ASN A 97 9.66 6.89 6.89
CA ASN A 97 9.00 6.85 8.20
C ASN A 97 9.76 6.03 9.26
N LYS A 98 10.88 5.37 8.92
CA LYS A 98 11.77 4.74 9.91
C LYS A 98 12.67 5.75 10.63
N ASP A 99 12.97 6.87 9.98
CA ASP A 99 13.90 7.89 10.45
C ASP A 99 13.19 9.05 11.19
N ARG A 100 11.88 8.92 11.42
CA ARG A 100 11.01 9.86 12.14
C ARG A 100 10.59 9.29 13.48
#